data_AF-R0M6B8-F1
#
_entry.id   AF-R0M6B8-F1
#
_cell.length_a   1.000
_cell.length_b   1.000
_cell.length_c   1.000
_cell.angle_alpha   90.00
_cell.angle_beta   90.00
_cell.angle_gamma   90.00
#
_symmetry.space_group_name_H-M   'P 1'
#
loop_
_entity.id
_entity.type
_entity.pdbx_description
1 polymer ?
#
loop_
_entity_poly.entity_id
_entity_poly.type
_entity_poly.pdbx_seq_one_letter_code
_entity_poly.pdbx_strand_id
1 'polypeptide(L)'
;MLPNAGVYYFPWEINSSVPEGEALRTFGRLSCYDLARSEAILSAQHSEAQHRVRVDTRLVEPFEAQLGSLYMVLGEAEHREGENPVIKARILTCVEGMNVPLLEQAIQEQRKYFSERQQRM
;
A
#
# COMPACT_ATOMS: atom_id res chain seq x y z
N MET A 1 -19.90 -13.36 5.90
CA MET A 1 -18.85 -12.56 6.58
C MET A 1 -18.18 -11.68 5.54
N LEU A 2 -17.84 -10.43 5.88
CA LEU A 2 -17.19 -9.46 4.98
C LEU A 2 -15.69 -9.34 5.31
N PRO A 3 -14.84 -8.94 4.35
CA PRO A 3 -13.40 -8.73 4.62
C PRO A 3 -13.18 -7.55 5.57
N ASN A 4 -12.04 -7.57 6.28
CA ASN A 4 -11.62 -6.45 7.12
C ASN A 4 -11.41 -5.17 6.29
N ALA A 5 -11.65 -4.03 6.93
CA ALA A 5 -11.42 -2.73 6.31
C ALA A 5 -9.92 -2.48 6.12
N GLY A 6 -9.52 -2.04 4.92
CA GLY A 6 -8.12 -1.69 4.66
C GLY A 6 -7.69 -0.41 5.35
N VAL A 7 -6.88 -0.50 6.40
CA VAL A 7 -6.33 0.66 7.11
C VAL A 7 -5.26 1.33 6.26
N TYR A 8 -5.19 2.66 6.25
CA TYR A 8 -4.13 3.36 5.52
C TYR A 8 -2.78 3.21 6.23
N TYR A 9 -1.78 2.75 5.49
CA TYR A 9 -0.37 2.76 5.85
C TYR A 9 0.42 3.52 4.81
N PHE A 10 1.34 4.37 5.26
CA PHE A 10 2.31 4.96 4.37
C PHE A 10 3.30 3.89 3.88
N PRO A 11 3.88 4.05 2.67
CA PRO A 11 4.78 3.05 2.11
C PRO A 11 5.99 2.74 2.99
N TRP A 12 6.47 3.74 3.73
CA TRP A 12 7.59 3.62 4.66
C TRP A 12 7.25 2.95 6.00
N GLU A 13 5.97 2.70 6.30
CA GLU A 13 5.52 2.03 7.52
C GLU A 13 5.38 0.50 7.34
N ILE A 14 5.40 0.00 6.10
CA ILE A 14 5.03 -1.38 5.79
C ILE A 14 6.07 -2.39 6.28
N ASN A 15 7.35 -2.10 6.06
CA ASN A 15 8.43 -3.05 6.37
C ASN A 15 8.68 -3.25 7.87
N SER A 16 8.15 -2.37 8.73
CA SER A 16 8.48 -2.35 10.16
C SER A 16 7.29 -2.64 11.08
N SER A 17 6.05 -2.62 10.60
CA SER A 17 4.90 -2.40 11.50
C SER A 17 3.61 -3.11 11.13
N VAL A 18 3.56 -3.88 10.04
CA VAL A 18 2.32 -4.49 9.57
C VAL A 18 2.27 -5.98 9.92
N PRO A 19 1.29 -6.45 10.72
CA PRO A 19 1.11 -7.87 11.02
C PRO A 19 0.68 -8.71 9.81
N GLU A 20 0.95 -10.01 9.86
CA GLU A 20 0.45 -10.94 8.84
C GLU A 20 -1.08 -10.99 8.84
N GLY A 21 -1.66 -10.97 7.63
CA GLY A 21 -3.11 -10.96 7.42
C GLY A 21 -3.79 -9.61 7.61
N GLU A 22 -3.04 -8.56 8.01
CA GLU A 22 -3.59 -7.21 8.17
C GLU A 22 -4.09 -6.68 6.82
N ALA A 23 -5.34 -6.22 6.79
CA ALA A 23 -5.92 -5.58 5.62
C ALA A 23 -5.49 -4.11 5.58
N LEU A 24 -4.84 -3.70 4.50
CA LEU A 24 -4.25 -2.37 4.39
C LEU A 24 -4.46 -1.70 3.03
N ARG A 25 -4.32 -0.38 3.03
CA ARG A 25 -4.21 0.48 1.85
C ARG A 25 -2.89 1.21 1.87
N THR A 26 -2.22 1.24 0.73
CA THR A 26 -1.03 2.07 0.54
C THR A 26 -0.95 2.54 -0.91
N PHE A 27 0.07 3.32 -1.24
CA PHE A 27 0.27 3.89 -2.57
C PHE A 27 1.73 3.85 -2.98
N GLY A 28 2.02 4.09 -4.26
CA GLY A 28 3.37 4.28 -4.75
C GLY A 28 3.44 4.27 -6.26
N ARG A 29 4.56 4.75 -6.80
CA ARG A 29 4.79 4.74 -8.25
C ARG A 29 5.25 3.35 -8.68
N LEU A 30 4.58 2.79 -9.69
CA LEU A 30 4.92 1.48 -10.23
C LEU A 30 6.31 1.53 -10.88
N SER A 31 7.29 0.90 -10.25
CA SER A 31 8.68 0.89 -10.73
C SER A 31 9.00 -0.32 -11.59
N CYS A 32 8.36 -1.47 -11.30
CA CYS A 32 8.46 -2.66 -12.14
C CYS A 32 7.24 -3.57 -11.98
N TYR A 33 7.02 -4.40 -12.98
CA TYR A 33 6.02 -5.46 -12.97
C TYR A 33 6.59 -6.71 -13.65
N ASP A 34 6.65 -7.81 -12.91
CA ASP A 34 7.02 -9.14 -13.40
C ASP A 34 5.74 -9.96 -13.62
N LEU A 35 5.31 -10.05 -14.88
CA LEU A 35 4.12 -10.80 -15.28
C LEU A 35 4.26 -12.30 -15.01
N ALA A 36 5.46 -12.87 -15.13
CA ALA A 36 5.65 -14.31 -14.92
C ALA A 36 5.47 -14.70 -13.45
N ARG A 37 5.74 -13.75 -12.53
CA ARG A 37 5.57 -13.92 -11.09
C ARG A 37 4.28 -13.32 -10.54
N SER A 38 3.51 -12.61 -11.37
CA SER A 38 2.40 -11.76 -10.95
C SER A 38 2.80 -10.87 -9.77
N GLU A 39 3.93 -10.16 -9.89
CA GLU A 39 4.48 -9.32 -8.83
C GLU A 39 4.85 -7.92 -9.35
N ALA A 40 4.33 -6.90 -8.68
CA ALA A 40 4.64 -5.50 -8.94
C ALA A 40 5.45 -4.91 -7.78
N ILE A 41 6.28 -3.91 -8.08
CA ILE A 41 6.96 -3.09 -7.06
C ILE A 41 6.45 -1.66 -7.19
N LEU A 42 5.88 -1.15 -6.09
CA LEU A 42 5.56 0.25 -5.92
C LEU A 42 6.68 0.92 -5.13
N SER A 43 7.07 2.12 -5.56
CA SER A 43 8.13 2.92 -4.96
C SER A 43 7.60 4.25 -4.47
N ALA A 44 8.08 4.70 -3.31
CA ALA A 44 7.76 6.01 -2.76
C ALA A 44 9.04 6.62 -2.18
N GLN A 45 9.20 7.93 -2.38
CA GLN A 45 10.28 8.68 -1.78
C GLN A 45 9.77 9.27 -0.46
N HIS A 46 10.50 9.04 0.62
CA HIS A 46 10.24 9.69 1.90
C HIS A 46 11.57 10.02 2.55
N SER A 47 11.74 11.30 2.88
CA SER A 47 13.07 11.85 3.18
C SER A 47 14.06 11.52 2.05
N GLU A 48 15.35 11.35 2.36
CA GLU A 48 16.38 10.97 1.38
C GLU A 48 16.30 9.47 0.98
N ALA A 49 15.35 8.70 1.52
CA ALA A 49 15.22 7.26 1.29
C ALA A 49 14.11 6.89 0.29
N GLN A 50 14.40 5.88 -0.53
CA GLN A 50 13.40 5.23 -1.38
C GLN A 50 12.85 4.00 -0.67
N HIS A 51 11.53 3.96 -0.49
CA HIS A 51 10.81 2.82 0.07
C HIS A 51 10.16 2.01 -1.04
N ARG A 52 10.18 0.69 -0.91
CA ARG A 52 9.64 -0.26 -1.89
C ARG A 52 8.61 -1.16 -1.24
N VAL A 53 7.50 -1.33 -1.94
CA VAL A 53 6.37 -2.15 -1.53
C VAL A 53 6.14 -3.20 -2.61
N ARG A 54 6.19 -4.48 -2.23
CA ARG A 54 5.91 -5.59 -3.13
C ARG A 54 4.42 -5.89 -3.14
N VAL A 55 3.87 -6.10 -4.32
CA VAL A 55 2.44 -6.35 -4.52
C VAL A 55 2.29 -7.60 -5.35
N ASP A 56 1.59 -8.58 -4.81
CA ASP A 56 1.12 -9.75 -5.56
C ASP A 56 -0.16 -9.38 -6.32
N THR A 57 -0.10 -9.51 -7.64
CA THR A 57 -1.14 -9.04 -8.56
C THR A 57 -2.05 -10.16 -9.07
N ARG A 58 -1.92 -11.40 -8.59
CA ARG A 58 -2.63 -12.58 -9.12
C ARG A 58 -4.16 -12.42 -9.19
N LEU A 59 -4.75 -11.63 -8.30
CA LEU A 59 -6.20 -11.41 -8.22
C LEU A 59 -6.69 -10.14 -8.91
N VAL A 60 -5.77 -9.28 -9.38
CA VAL A 60 -6.06 -8.00 -10.03
C VAL A 60 -5.58 -7.95 -11.48
N GLU A 61 -5.14 -9.09 -12.01
CA GLU A 61 -4.86 -9.28 -13.42
C GLU A 61 -6.12 -9.65 -14.21
N PRO A 62 -6.22 -9.24 -15.49
CA PRO A 62 -5.29 -8.36 -16.20
C PRO A 62 -5.48 -6.89 -15.79
N PHE A 63 -4.38 -6.13 -15.80
CA PHE A 63 -4.41 -4.66 -15.69
C PHE A 63 -3.35 -4.05 -16.61
N GLU A 64 -3.54 -2.79 -17.00
CA GLU A 64 -2.54 -2.05 -17.78
C GLU A 64 -1.43 -1.54 -16.85
N ALA A 65 -0.25 -2.14 -16.92
CA ALA A 65 0.90 -1.80 -16.08
C ALA A 65 1.61 -0.53 -16.58
N GLN A 66 1.06 0.64 -16.26
CA GLN A 66 1.65 1.93 -16.61
C GLN A 66 2.85 2.29 -15.70
N LEU A 67 4.07 1.96 -16.14
CA LEU A 67 5.30 2.26 -15.39
C LEU A 67 5.44 3.76 -15.09
N GLY A 68 5.99 4.07 -13.91
CA GLY A 68 6.17 5.43 -13.41
C GLY A 68 4.88 6.08 -12.88
N SER A 69 3.71 5.53 -13.18
CA SER A 69 2.43 6.08 -12.72
C SER A 69 2.16 5.72 -11.28
N LEU A 70 1.40 6.56 -10.60
CA LEU A 70 0.98 6.35 -9.22
C LEU A 70 -0.14 5.33 -9.13
N TYR A 71 0.01 4.36 -8.24
CA TYR A 71 -1.00 3.36 -7.93
C TYR A 71 -1.39 3.42 -6.46
N MET A 72 -2.64 3.04 -6.19
CA MET A 72 -3.12 2.71 -4.86
C MET A 72 -3.48 1.22 -4.82
N VAL A 73 -3.08 0.54 -3.77
CA VAL A 73 -3.35 -0.88 -3.55
C VAL A 73 -4.15 -1.07 -2.27
N LEU A 74 -5.14 -1.97 -2.32
CA LEU A 74 -5.84 -2.52 -1.16
C LEU A 74 -5.63 -4.03 -1.16
N GLY A 75 -5.19 -4.58 -0.04
CA GLY A 75 -4.93 -6.01 0.07
C GLY A 75 -4.57 -6.44 1.48
N GLU A 76 -4.11 -7.67 1.60
CA GLU A 76 -3.67 -8.28 2.84
C GLU A 76 -2.14 -8.39 2.86
N ALA A 77 -1.51 -8.12 4.00
CA ALA A 77 -0.08 -8.35 4.17
C ALA A 77 0.23 -9.85 4.33
N GLU A 78 1.16 -10.35 3.52
CA GLU A 78 1.65 -11.74 3.54
C GLU A 78 3.16 -11.71 3.82
N HIS A 79 3.60 -12.39 4.88
CA HIS A 79 5.02 -12.48 5.21
C HIS A 79 5.64 -13.66 4.46
N ARG A 80 6.81 -13.43 3.87
CA ARG A 80 7.64 -14.49 3.28
C ARG A 80 8.91 -14.60 4.12
N GLU A 81 9.36 -15.82 4.39
CA GLU A 81 10.53 -16.06 5.25
C GLU A 81 11.75 -15.25 4.77
N GLY A 82 12.27 -14.39 5.65
CA GLY A 82 13.45 -13.57 5.38
C GLY A 82 13.24 -12.40 4.40
N GLU A 83 12.01 -12.10 4.00
CA GLU A 83 11.69 -11.01 3.07
C GLU A 83 10.75 -9.97 3.69
N ASN A 84 10.73 -8.77 3.10
CA ASN A 84 9.72 -7.76 3.43
C ASN A 84 8.30 -8.26 3.08
N PRO A 85 7.26 -7.82 3.81
CA PRO A 85 5.88 -8.19 3.52
C PRO A 85 5.49 -7.91 2.06
N VAL A 86 4.73 -8.83 1.48
CA VAL A 86 4.11 -8.68 0.16
C VAL A 86 2.63 -8.40 0.36
N ILE A 87 2.08 -7.41 -0.35
CA ILE A 87 0.66 -7.11 -0.31
C ILE A 87 -0.05 -7.98 -1.34
N LYS A 88 -0.89 -8.89 -0.89
CA LYS A 88 -1.81 -9.64 -1.75
C LYS A 88 -2.95 -8.73 -2.19
N ALA A 89 -2.87 -8.18 -3.39
CA ALA A 89 -3.83 -7.18 -3.84
C ALA A 89 -5.22 -7.78 -4.08
N ARG A 90 -6.25 -7.11 -3.54
CA ARG A 90 -7.64 -7.26 -3.97
C ARG A 90 -8.07 -6.15 -4.91
N ILE A 91 -7.44 -4.99 -4.80
CA ILE A 91 -7.62 -3.85 -5.70
C ILE A 91 -6.25 -3.24 -5.96
N LEU A 92 -5.97 -2.93 -7.23
CA LEU A 92 -4.82 -2.16 -7.67
C LEU A 92 -5.31 -1.16 -8.72
N THR A 93 -5.23 0.14 -8.40
CA THR A 93 -5.81 1.18 -9.25
C THR A 93 -4.76 2.21 -9.62
N CYS A 94 -4.60 2.48 -10.92
CA CYS A 94 -3.82 3.62 -11.40
C CYS A 94 -4.56 4.92 -11.05
N VAL A 95 -3.90 5.79 -10.30
CA VAL A 95 -4.41 7.05 -9.78
C VAL A 95 -3.46 8.21 -10.14
N GLU A 96 -2.87 8.13 -11.34
CA GLU A 96 -1.98 9.17 -11.83
C GLU A 96 -2.67 10.54 -11.85
N GLY A 97 -1.96 11.58 -11.40
CA GLY A 97 -2.52 12.92 -11.18
C GLY A 97 -3.13 13.15 -9.79
N MET A 98 -3.20 12.12 -8.92
CA MET A 98 -3.61 12.31 -7.54
C MET A 98 -2.63 13.20 -6.76
N ASN A 99 -3.16 14.12 -5.96
CA ASN A 99 -2.36 14.97 -5.07
C ASN A 99 -1.90 14.19 -3.84
N VAL A 100 -0.70 13.60 -3.93
CA VAL A 100 -0.12 12.78 -2.85
C VAL A 100 0.05 13.55 -1.54
N PRO A 101 0.60 14.79 -1.52
CA PRO A 101 0.68 15.56 -0.26
C PRO A 101 -0.67 15.74 0.44
N LEU A 102 -1.74 15.98 -0.33
CA LEU A 102 -3.09 16.12 0.24
C LEU A 102 -3.64 14.79 0.78
N LEU A 103 -3.36 13.68 0.10
CA LEU A 103 -3.69 12.34 0.60
C LEU A 103 -2.98 12.07 1.92
N GLU A 104 -1.69 12.38 2.01
CA GLU A 104 -0.89 12.19 3.22
C GLU A 104 -1.44 13.00 4.39
N GLN A 105 -1.76 14.28 4.16
CA GLN A 105 -2.41 15.14 5.15
C GLN A 105 -3.76 14.55 5.61
N ALA A 106 -4.59 14.06 4.67
CA ALA A 106 -5.89 13.48 5.01
C ALA A 106 -5.75 12.23 5.90
N ILE A 107 -4.76 11.37 5.62
CA ILE A 107 -4.45 10.20 6.45
C ILE A 107 -4.01 10.62 7.86
N GLN A 108 -3.15 11.64 7.97
CA GLN A 108 -2.68 12.16 9.25
C GLN A 108 -3.83 12.73 10.10
N GLU A 109 -4.70 13.55 9.53
CA GLU A 109 -5.85 14.12 10.25
C GLU A 109 -6.86 13.05 10.67
N GLN A 110 -7.10 12.03 9.83
CA GLN A 110 -7.94 10.88 10.21
C GLN A 110 -7.36 10.15 11.42
N ARG A 111 -6.06 9.84 11.41
CA ARG A 111 -5.38 9.15 12.52
C ARG A 111 -5.47 9.99 13.80
N LYS A 112 -5.18 11.29 13.71
CA LYS A 112 -5.28 12.23 14.84
C LYS A 112 -6.66 12.21 15.49
N TYR A 113 -7.72 12.32 14.67
CA TYR A 113 -9.10 12.27 15.18
C TYR A 113 -9.40 10.98 15.93
N PHE A 114 -9.00 9.82 15.39
CA PHE A 114 -9.23 8.54 16.07
C PHE A 114 -8.43 8.41 17.38
N SER A 115 -7.18 8.88 17.42
CA SER A 115 -6.37 8.90 18.64
C SER A 115 -6.99 9.79 19.72
N GLU A 116 -7.43 11.00 19.38
CA GLU A 116 -8.10 11.90 20.32
C GLU A 116 -9.41 11.31 20.86
N ARG A 117 -10.17 10.61 20.01
CA ARG A 117 -11.41 9.95 20.43
C ARG A 117 -11.14 8.82 21.42
N GLN A 118 -10.07 8.05 21.23
CA GLN A 118 -9.72 6.94 22.10
C GLN A 118 -9.22 7.40 23.48
N GLN A 119 -8.51 8.53 23.55
CA GLN A 119 -8.04 9.10 24.84
C GLN A 119 -9.18 9.67 25.70
N ARG A 120 -10.34 9.97 25.09
CA ARG A 120 -11.52 10.49 25.78
C ARG A 120 -12.47 9.39 26.28
N MET A 121 -12.24 8.13 25.90
CA MET A 121 -12.99 6.98 26.41
C MET A 121 -12.24 6.34 27.57
#